data_AF-A0A6V7LFV9-F1
#
_entry.id   AF-A0A6V7LFV9-F1
#
_cell.length_a   1.000
_cell.length_b   1.000
_cell.length_c   1.000
_cell.angle_alpha   90.00
_cell.angle_beta   90.00
_cell.angle_gamma   90.00
#
_symmetry.space_group_name_H-M   'P 1'
#
loop_
_entity.id
_entity.type
_entity.pdbx_description
1 polymer ?
#
loop_
_entity_poly.entity_id
_entity_poly.type
_entity_poly.pdbx_seq_one_letter_code
_entity_poly.pdbx_strand_id
1 'polypeptide(L)' 'LIKQLAPGGRMVIPVGAFEGFQRFQSLLQIDKHTDGTITQTKLMHVSYVPLTDPKTQLNKV' A
#
# COMPACT_ATOMS: atom_id res chain seq x y z
N LEU A 1 0.16 8.10 -5.53
CA LEU A 1 -0.08 8.22 -4.07
C LEU A 1 1.08 8.89 -3.34
N ILE A 2 2.30 8.36 -3.35
CA ILE A 2 3.47 8.93 -2.63
C ILE A 2 3.73 10.43 -2.92
N LYS A 3 3.47 10.89 -4.15
CA LYS A 3 3.60 12.30 -4.54
C LYS A 3 2.75 13.26 -3.70
N GLN A 4 1.62 12.80 -3.15
CA GLN A 4 0.70 13.61 -2.35
C GLN A 4 1.13 13.72 -0.87
N LEU A 5 2.15 12.98 -0.44
CA LEU A 5 2.63 13.01 0.95
C LEU A 5 3.38 14.33 1.21
N ALA A 6 3.05 15.04 2.29
CA ALA A 6 3.79 16.22 2.72
C ALA A 6 5.21 15.84 3.20
N PRO A 7 6.20 16.77 3.16
CA PRO A 7 7.49 16.55 3.82
C PRO A 7 7.31 16.27 5.31
N GLY A 8 8.01 15.26 5.84
CA GLY A 8 7.83 14.74 7.20
C GLY A 8 6.61 13.82 7.38
N GLY A 9 5.82 13.61 6.33
CA GLY A 9 4.63 12.75 6.38
C GLY A 9 4.95 11.26 6.27
N ARG A 10 4.01 10.44 6.76
CA ARG A 10 4.05 8.97 6.72
C ARG A 10 2.82 8.41 6.03
N MET A 11 3.03 7.44 5.14
CA MET A 11 1.99 6.62 4.53
C MET A 11 2.15 5.18 5.01
N VAL A 12 1.05 4.53 5.41
CA VAL A 12 1.02 3.12 5.78
C VAL A 12 0.03 2.43 4.87
N ILE A 13 0.48 1.44 4.10
CA ILE A 13 -0.32 0.85 3.03
C ILE A 13 -0.01 -0.66 2.85
N PRO A 14 -1.02 -1.53 2.72
CA PRO A 14 -0.80 -2.92 2.34
C PRO A 14 -0.36 -3.01 0.87
N VAL A 15 0.75 -3.68 0.61
CA VAL A 15 1.27 -3.93 -0.74
C VAL A 15 1.58 -5.40 -0.90
N GLY A 16 1.15 -5.98 -2.01
CA GLY A 16 1.34 -7.39 -2.31
C GLY A 16 1.01 -7.68 -3.77
N ALA A 17 1.61 -8.75 -4.31
CA ALA A 17 1.25 -9.27 -5.61
C ALA A 17 0.05 -10.22 -5.44
N PHE A 18 -0.92 -10.10 -6.35
CA PHE A 18 -2.01 -11.07 -6.51
C PHE A 18 -1.70 -11.89 -7.75
N GLU A 19 -0.83 -12.89 -7.63
CA GLU A 19 -0.53 -13.83 -8.72
C GLU A 19 -1.19 -15.18 -8.41
N GLY A 20 -2.10 -15.61 -9.29
CA GLY A 20 -2.86 -16.84 -9.11
C GLY A 20 -3.61 -16.89 -7.78
N PHE A 21 -3.42 -17.97 -7.02
CA PHE A 21 -4.05 -18.16 -5.70
C PHE A 21 -3.28 -17.53 -4.54
N GLN A 22 -2.08 -16.99 -4.78
CA GLN A 22 -1.23 -16.45 -3.73
C GLN A 22 -1.59 -14.99 -3.45
N ARG A 23 -2.06 -14.74 -2.22
CA ARG A 23 -2.40 -13.39 -1.72
C ARG A 23 -1.46 -12.99 -0.60
N PHE A 24 -0.18 -12.78 -0.92
CA PHE A 24 0.80 -12.33 0.06
C PHE A 24 0.87 -10.81 0.05
N GLN A 25 0.37 -10.19 1.11
CA GLN A 25 0.54 -8.75 1.33
C GLN A 25 1.46 -8.51 2.52
N SER A 26 2.19 -7.40 2.46
CA SER A 26 2.91 -6.85 3.60
C SER A 26 2.47 -5.41 3.82
N LEU A 27 2.37 -5.01 5.08
CA LEU A 27 2.14 -3.63 5.45
C LEU A 27 3.45 -2.85 5.29
N LEU A 28 3.47 -1.90 4.37
CA LEU A 28 4.61 -1.02 4.14
C LEU A 28 4.37 0.32 4.83
N GLN A 29 5.38 0.77 5.57
CA GLN A 29 5.53 2.15 5.99
C GLN A 29 6.39 2.88 4.97
N ILE A 30 5.92 4.03 4.51
CA ILE A 30 6.62 4.92 3.60
C ILE A 30 6.75 6.27 4.29
N ASP A 31 7.98 6.67 4.60
CA ASP A 31 8.27 7.96 5.20
C ASP A 31 8.84 8.90 4.13
N LYS A 32 8.27 10.11 4.02
CA LYS A 32 8.88 11.20 3.25
C LYS A 32 9.61 12.11 4.22
N HIS A 33 10.91 12.17 4.10
CA HIS A 33 11.76 13.04 4.91
C HIS A 33 11.55 14.50 4.52
N THR A 34 12.01 15.41 5.38
CA THR A 34 11.90 16.86 5.17
C THR A 34 12.70 17.34 3.95
N ASP A 35 13.79 16.65 3.61
CA ASP A 35 14.60 16.87 2.40
C ASP A 35 13.96 16.30 1.12
N GLY A 36 12.79 15.66 1.23
CA GLY A 36 12.06 15.06 0.12
C GLY A 36 12.48 13.63 -0.23
N THR A 37 13.50 13.07 0.42
CA THR A 37 13.87 11.66 0.26
C THR A 37 12.80 10.75 0.84
N ILE A 38 12.77 9.49 0.38
CA ILE A 38 11.76 8.51 0.78
C ILE A 38 12.43 7.26 1.30
N THR A 39 11.98 6.77 2.46
CA THR A 39 12.34 5.46 3.00
C THR A 39 11.12 4.56 3.05
N GLN A 40 11.34 3.26 2.85
CA GLN A 40 10.28 2.24 2.91
C GLN A 40 10.69 1.14 3.88
N THR A 41 9.77 0.75 4.76
CA THR A 41 9.98 -0.31 5.73
C THR A 41 8.83 -1.30 5.68
N LYS A 42 9.17 -2.60 5.54
CA LYS A 42 8.20 -3.68 5.67
C LYS A 42 7.95 -3.94 7.15
N LEU A 43 6.72 -3.76 7.60
CA LEU A 43 6.36 -3.90 9.01
C LEU A 43 5.96 -5.35 9.35
N MET A 44 4.96 -5.90 8.66
CA MET A 44 4.41 -7.24 8.94
C MET A 44 3.58 -7.76 7.75
N HIS A 45 3.22 -9.03 7.78
CA HIS A 45 2.25 -9.61 6.85
C HIS A 45 0.81 -9.24 7.23
N VAL A 46 -0.05 -9.02 6.24
CA VAL A 46 -1.45 -8.64 6.44
C VAL A 46 -2.34 -9.26 5.36
N SER A 47 -3.66 -9.19 5.54
CA SER A 47 -4.66 -9.60 4.55
C SER A 47 -5.76 -8.54 4.47
N TYR A 48 -5.66 -7.65 3.48
CA TYR A 48 -6.65 -6.62 3.18
C TYR A 48 -7.43 -6.97 1.91
N VAL A 49 -8.64 -6.42 1.80
CA VAL A 49 -9.41 -6.42 0.55
C VAL A 49 -8.59 -5.72 -0.54
N PRO A 50 -8.54 -6.26 -1.77
CA PRO A 50 -7.77 -5.64 -2.85
C PRO A 50 -8.25 -4.22 -3.14
N LEU A 51 -7.30 -3.29 -3.23
CA LEU A 51 -7.57 -1.92 -3.69
C LEU A 51 -7.68 -1.93 -5.22
N THR A 52 -8.91 -1.95 -5.73
CA THR A 52 -9.22 -1.98 -7.16
C THR A 52 -10.14 -0.82 -7.56
N ASP A 53 -10.48 -0.72 -8.84
CA ASP A 53 -11.52 0.22 -9.27
C ASP A 53 -12.90 -0.21 -8.73
N PRO A 54 -13.87 0.73 -8.62
CA PRO A 54 -15.18 0.44 -8.05
C PRO A 54 -15.94 -0.70 -8.73
N LYS A 55 -15.79 -0.90 -10.05
CA LYS A 55 -16.52 -1.97 -10.75
C LYS A 55 -15.99 -3.33 -10.36
N THR A 56 -14.65 -3.49 -10.36
CA THR A 56 -13.99 -4.72 -9.93
C THR A 56 -14.27 -5.03 -8.47
N GLN A 57 -14.25 -4.02 -7.60
CA GLN A 57 -14.46 -4.19 -6.17
C GLN A 57 -15.90 -4.58 -5.82
N LEU A 58 -16.88 -3.96 -6.49
CA LEU A 58 -18.30 -4.14 -6.17
C LEU A 58 -18.96 -5.26 -6.95
N ASN A 59 -18.25 -5.90 -7.90
CA ASN A 59 -18.79 -6.84 -8.89
C ASN A 59 -19.91 -7.70 -8.27
N LYS A 60 -21.15 -7.22 -8.42
CA LYS A 60 -22.30 -7.78 -7.72
C LYS A 60 -22.61 -9.07 -8.46
N VAL A 61 -22.44 -10.18 -7.76
CA VAL A 61 -23.03 -11.45 -8.17
C VAL A 61 -24.55 -11.26 -8.25
#